data_AF-A0A965TNK6-F1
#
_entry.id   AF-A0A965TNK6-F1
#
_cell.length_a   1.000
_cell.length_b   1.000
_cell.length_c   1.000
_cell.angle_alpha   90.00
_cell.angle_beta   90.00
_cell.angle_gamma   90.00
#
_symmetry.space_group_name_H-M   'P 1'
#
loop_
_entity.id
_entity.type
_entity.pdbx_description
1 polymer ?
#
loop_
_entity_poly.entity_id
_entity_poly.type
_entity_poly.pdbx_seq_one_letter_code
_entity_poly.pdbx_strand_id
1 'polypeptide(L)'
;MANEILTLSGIRFNPFQATFSDIQISDIAHALSLMTRANGHIRTFYSIAQHSVNCCLEARARDYSQRVQLACLLHDASESYLSDLTRPVKKQLGGYAAVEAALQGLIYAKYGLADLSEQEKEQVRAIDDALLHHEFAALRGILFFADPPIVERDHDFSQRDFASVEMEFLDLFLDLELASPAWHVVGVDGCRSGWVSVCLTDRLADVSWSQSIAEVWARGHQADCLLLDMPVGLPSGLDDIRPEPQARPLLPGRAATLFPVPCRQAAYAHDYTAANAVNRETLGRGLSRQSYALCAAIREVDGFLEHEPEAREKMWESHPELCFAFLNGHGRSFMPLASKHTAGGRQERTHLLSAYEPRTREILARAGANPRLSHLHTDVLDALALAVCAKMGLHQGFRSIPHHPMQDQKGHWMQIRLPQIIHGEFTQYS
;
A
#
# COMPACT_ATOMS: atom_id res chain seq x y z
N MET A 1 30.24 14.18 19.92
CA MET A 1 30.35 12.74 19.59
C MET A 1 29.38 12.45 18.46
N ALA A 2 29.66 11.47 17.61
CA ALA A 2 28.71 11.08 16.57
C ALA A 2 27.46 10.49 17.25
N ASN A 3 26.28 11.01 16.91
CA ASN A 3 24.99 10.53 17.42
C ASN A 3 24.37 9.49 16.46
N GLU A 4 25.12 9.08 15.43
CA GLU A 4 24.65 8.29 14.31
C GLU A 4 25.56 7.07 14.12
N ILE A 5 24.96 5.93 13.78
CA ILE A 5 25.65 4.75 13.23
C ILE A 5 25.46 4.71 11.72
N LEU A 6 26.33 4.01 10.99
CA LEU A 6 26.15 3.75 9.56
C LEU A 6 25.61 2.32 9.37
N THR A 7 24.44 2.18 8.74
CA THR A 7 23.82 0.87 8.46
C THR A 7 24.43 0.21 7.22
N LEU A 8 24.09 -1.07 6.98
CA LEU A 8 24.52 -1.80 5.78
C LEU A 8 24.10 -1.09 4.50
N SER A 9 22.86 -0.60 4.44
CA SER A 9 22.31 0.15 3.30
C SER A 9 22.92 1.55 3.13
N GLY A 10 23.80 1.99 4.03
CA GLY A 10 24.47 3.28 3.99
C GLY A 10 23.69 4.42 4.64
N ILE A 11 22.63 4.11 5.40
CA ILE A 11 21.83 5.11 6.13
C ILE A 11 22.61 5.56 7.37
N ARG A 12 22.64 6.88 7.61
CA ARG A 12 23.08 7.44 8.89
C ARG A 12 21.93 7.38 9.87
N PHE A 13 22.02 6.47 10.83
CA PHE A 13 20.92 6.14 11.72
C PHE A 13 21.15 6.69 13.12
N ASN A 14 20.23 7.53 13.60
CA ASN A 14 20.21 8.01 14.98
C ASN A 14 19.12 7.26 15.77
N PRO A 15 19.47 6.35 16.70
CA PRO A 15 18.48 5.58 17.46
C PRO A 15 17.52 6.42 18.32
N PHE A 16 17.85 7.68 18.60
CA PHE A 16 17.03 8.57 19.42
C PHE A 16 16.07 9.45 18.60
N GLN A 17 16.25 9.51 17.27
CA GLN A 17 15.50 10.38 16.36
C GLN A 17 15.15 9.68 15.04
N ALA A 18 15.05 8.34 15.06
CA ALA A 18 14.75 7.54 13.89
C ALA A 18 13.34 7.84 13.34
N THR A 19 13.21 7.78 12.03
CA THR A 19 11.97 7.94 11.26
C THR A 19 11.67 6.69 10.44
N PHE A 20 10.49 6.61 9.83
CA PHE A 20 10.14 5.47 8.98
C PHE A 20 11.10 5.25 7.81
N SER A 21 11.64 6.32 7.20
CA SER A 21 12.58 6.19 6.07
C SER A 21 13.90 5.54 6.48
N ASP A 22 14.29 5.66 7.75
CA ASP A 22 15.57 5.18 8.25
C ASP A 22 15.57 3.66 8.51
N ILE A 23 14.38 3.07 8.67
CA ILE A 23 14.22 1.65 8.95
C ILE A 23 14.17 0.85 7.65
N GLN A 24 15.13 -0.06 7.47
CA GLN A 24 15.20 -0.98 6.34
C GLN A 24 15.23 -2.43 6.84
N ILE A 25 14.43 -3.29 6.21
CA ILE A 25 14.33 -4.68 6.65
C ILE A 25 15.61 -5.46 6.38
N SER A 26 16.33 -5.11 5.30
CA SER A 26 17.66 -5.64 4.99
C SER A 26 18.67 -5.29 6.07
N ASP A 27 18.62 -4.08 6.63
CA ASP A 27 19.53 -3.67 7.71
C ASP A 27 19.24 -4.44 9.00
N ILE A 28 17.96 -4.64 9.33
CA ILE A 28 17.52 -5.43 10.49
C ILE A 28 17.97 -6.89 10.33
N ALA A 29 17.58 -7.54 9.22
CA ALA A 29 17.90 -8.94 8.96
C ALA A 29 19.41 -9.19 9.00
N HIS A 30 20.19 -8.34 8.32
CA HIS A 30 21.63 -8.45 8.27
C HIS A 30 22.27 -8.33 9.65
N ALA A 31 21.98 -7.25 10.38
CA ALA A 31 22.56 -7.02 11.70
C ALA A 31 22.19 -8.13 12.69
N LEU A 32 20.90 -8.53 12.76
CA LEU A 32 20.45 -9.60 13.64
C LEU A 32 21.05 -10.96 13.27
N SER A 33 21.37 -11.22 12.00
CA SER A 33 22.03 -12.46 11.57
C SER A 33 23.48 -12.58 12.08
N LEU A 34 24.13 -11.45 12.36
CA LEU A 34 25.50 -11.37 12.84
C LEU A 34 25.62 -11.22 14.37
N MET A 35 24.56 -10.78 15.04
CA MET A 35 24.53 -10.60 16.49
C MET A 35 24.22 -11.91 17.21
N THR A 36 25.09 -12.29 18.16
CA THR A 36 24.93 -13.51 18.96
C THR A 36 23.97 -13.32 20.12
N ARG A 37 23.09 -14.29 20.39
CA ARG A 37 22.30 -14.31 21.62
C ARG A 37 23.16 -14.55 22.86
N ALA A 38 22.61 -14.14 24.00
CA ALA A 38 23.20 -14.27 25.33
C ALA A 38 24.62 -13.67 25.41
N ASN A 39 24.88 -12.61 24.63
CA ASN A 39 26.17 -11.94 24.55
C ASN A 39 27.35 -12.90 24.30
N GLY A 40 27.14 -13.91 23.45
CA GLY A 40 28.16 -14.90 23.08
C GLY A 40 28.45 -15.95 24.16
N HIS A 41 27.73 -15.95 25.28
CA HIS A 41 27.84 -17.01 26.29
C HIS A 41 27.00 -18.23 25.89
N ILE A 42 27.23 -18.75 24.69
CA ILE A 42 26.68 -20.00 24.17
C ILE A 42 27.82 -20.80 23.53
N ARG A 43 27.75 -22.15 23.55
CA ARG A 43 28.86 -23.01 23.07
C ARG A 43 29.11 -22.87 21.57
N THR A 44 28.08 -22.57 20.81
CA THR A 44 28.07 -22.41 19.36
C THR A 44 27.43 -21.08 18.99
N PHE A 45 27.77 -20.56 17.81
CA PHE A 45 27.13 -19.35 17.32
C PHE A 45 25.63 -19.58 17.13
N TYR A 46 24.82 -18.70 17.71
CA TYR A 46 23.36 -18.70 17.60
C TYR A 46 22.91 -17.25 17.54
N SER A 47 22.36 -16.83 16.39
CA SER A 47 22.08 -15.43 16.12
C SER A 47 20.68 -15.01 16.61
N ILE A 48 20.48 -13.71 16.80
CA ILE A 48 19.16 -13.16 17.12
C ILE A 48 18.19 -13.42 15.96
N ALA A 49 18.64 -13.30 14.71
CA ALA A 49 17.77 -13.62 13.56
C ALA A 49 17.31 -15.08 13.55
N GLN A 50 18.18 -16.04 13.95
CA GLN A 50 17.78 -17.46 14.01
C GLN A 50 16.71 -17.70 15.07
N HIS A 51 16.80 -17.01 16.21
CA HIS A 51 15.74 -17.00 17.22
C HIS A 51 14.45 -16.43 16.67
N SER A 52 14.47 -15.24 16.06
CA SER A 52 13.28 -14.61 15.47
C SER A 52 12.62 -15.46 14.39
N VAL A 53 13.41 -16.12 13.53
CA VAL A 53 12.92 -17.09 12.54
C VAL A 53 12.20 -18.25 13.23
N ASN A 54 12.82 -18.85 14.25
CA ASN A 54 12.21 -19.92 15.00
C ASN A 54 10.91 -19.49 15.70
N CYS A 55 10.86 -18.28 16.28
CA CYS A 55 9.64 -17.70 16.87
C CYS A 55 8.53 -17.54 15.83
N CYS A 56 8.86 -17.03 14.64
CA CYS A 56 7.89 -16.90 13.53
C CYS A 56 7.34 -18.26 13.08
N LEU A 57 8.20 -19.27 12.94
CA LEU A 57 7.81 -20.63 12.55
C LEU A 57 6.99 -21.33 13.63
N GLU A 58 7.29 -21.10 14.90
CA GLU A 58 6.47 -21.59 16.02
C GLU A 58 5.08 -20.93 16.03
N ALA A 59 4.99 -19.62 15.80
CA ALA A 59 3.72 -18.92 15.66
C ALA A 59 2.87 -19.51 14.52
N ARG A 60 3.52 -19.84 13.40
CA ARG A 60 2.88 -20.51 12.25
C ARG A 60 2.41 -21.92 12.61
N ALA A 61 3.19 -22.69 13.37
CA ALA A 61 2.81 -24.03 13.83
C ALA A 61 1.63 -24.01 14.81
N ARG A 62 1.51 -22.96 15.63
CA ARG A 62 0.37 -22.71 16.51
C ARG A 62 -0.88 -22.17 15.80
N ASP A 63 -0.85 -22.06 14.48
CA ASP A 63 -1.93 -21.48 13.66
C ASP A 63 -2.30 -20.05 14.09
N TYR A 64 -1.31 -19.28 14.58
CA TYR A 64 -1.52 -17.88 14.92
C TYR A 64 -1.61 -17.02 13.66
N SER A 65 -2.26 -15.86 13.78
CA SER A 65 -2.47 -14.93 12.67
C SER A 65 -1.14 -14.51 12.03
N GLN A 66 -1.18 -14.16 10.74
CA GLN A 66 0.02 -13.65 10.03
C GLN A 66 0.61 -12.40 10.71
N ARG A 67 -0.24 -11.59 11.37
CA ARG A 67 0.20 -10.44 12.18
C ARG A 67 1.05 -10.87 13.37
N VAL A 68 0.64 -11.93 14.07
CA VAL A 68 1.41 -12.51 15.18
C VAL A 68 2.69 -13.17 14.67
N GLN A 69 2.65 -13.86 13.53
CA GLN A 69 3.85 -14.41 12.89
C GLN A 69 4.86 -13.30 12.56
N LEU A 70 4.42 -12.19 11.96
CA LEU A 70 5.27 -11.04 11.64
C LEU A 70 5.78 -10.35 12.92
N ALA A 71 4.94 -10.22 13.94
CA ALA A 71 5.35 -9.68 15.24
C ALA A 71 6.42 -10.55 15.90
N CYS A 72 6.29 -11.88 15.86
CA CYS A 72 7.33 -12.81 16.32
C CYS A 72 8.63 -12.66 15.52
N LEU A 73 8.58 -12.45 14.21
CA LEU A 73 9.77 -12.23 13.40
C LEU A 73 10.48 -10.91 13.75
N LEU A 74 9.73 -9.87 14.11
CA LEU A 74 10.24 -8.51 14.34
C LEU A 74 10.43 -8.13 15.81
N HIS A 75 10.13 -9.00 16.78
CA HIS A 75 10.07 -8.60 18.19
C HIS A 75 11.39 -8.08 18.78
N ASP A 76 12.53 -8.60 18.30
CA ASP A 76 13.89 -8.15 18.66
C ASP A 76 14.48 -7.16 17.62
N ALA A 77 13.68 -6.63 16.69
CA ALA A 77 14.19 -5.81 15.59
C ALA A 77 14.96 -4.56 16.04
N SER A 78 14.57 -3.92 17.16
CA SER A 78 15.29 -2.76 17.70
C SER A 78 16.73 -3.08 18.12
N GLU A 79 17.04 -4.34 18.42
CA GLU A 79 18.40 -4.78 18.78
C GLU A 79 19.39 -4.64 17.62
N SER A 80 18.92 -4.61 16.37
CA SER A 80 19.77 -4.33 15.20
C SER A 80 20.45 -2.95 15.26
N TYR A 81 19.85 -2.02 16.00
CA TYR A 81 20.34 -0.64 16.13
C TYR A 81 20.87 -0.31 17.54
N LEU A 82 20.40 -1.03 18.57
CA LEU A 82 20.73 -0.77 19.98
C LEU A 82 21.62 -1.84 20.65
N SER A 83 21.88 -2.96 19.97
CA SER A 83 22.55 -4.18 20.48
C SER A 83 21.73 -4.96 21.52
N ASP A 84 21.84 -6.30 21.50
CA ASP A 84 21.28 -7.20 22.53
C ASP A 84 22.02 -6.99 23.87
N LEU A 85 21.36 -6.28 24.79
CA LEU A 85 21.83 -6.16 26.17
C LEU A 85 21.19 -7.25 27.03
N THR A 86 22.02 -7.98 27.79
CA THR A 86 21.48 -8.99 28.71
C THR A 86 20.47 -8.40 29.70
N ARG A 87 19.40 -9.16 29.98
CA ARG A 87 18.28 -8.74 30.87
C ARG A 87 18.73 -8.07 32.20
N PRO A 88 19.78 -8.52 32.92
CA PRO A 88 20.23 -7.86 34.15
C PRO A 88 20.79 -6.44 33.92
N VAL A 89 21.46 -6.20 32.80
CA VAL A 89 22.05 -4.90 32.45
C VAL A 89 20.96 -3.92 32.02
N LYS A 90 19.99 -4.36 31.18
CA LYS A 90 18.84 -3.54 30.76
C LYS A 90 18.10 -2.92 31.96
N LYS A 91 17.95 -3.67 33.07
CA LYS A 91 17.29 -3.18 34.32
C LYS A 91 18.05 -2.08 35.06
N GLN A 92 19.36 -1.97 34.88
CA GLN A 92 20.21 -1.01 35.59
C GLN A 92 20.50 0.24 34.75
N LEU A 93 20.25 0.20 33.44
CA LEU A 93 20.49 1.33 32.52
C LEU A 93 19.25 2.22 32.43
N GLY A 94 19.30 3.35 33.14
CA GLY A 94 18.26 4.37 33.08
C GLY A 94 18.05 4.88 31.65
N GLY A 95 16.80 4.90 31.20
CA GLY A 95 16.40 5.41 29.88
C GLY A 95 16.52 4.43 28.72
N TYR A 96 17.29 3.34 28.85
CA TYR A 96 17.47 2.37 27.76
C TYR A 96 16.14 1.72 27.33
N ALA A 97 15.37 1.20 28.30
CA ALA A 97 14.09 0.55 28.01
C ALA A 97 13.07 1.49 27.32
N ALA A 98 13.13 2.80 27.61
CA ALA A 98 12.25 3.77 26.95
C ALA A 98 12.67 4.02 25.50
N VAL A 99 13.98 4.07 25.22
CA VAL A 99 14.52 4.23 23.87
C VAL A 99 14.26 2.98 23.03
N GLU A 100 14.51 1.80 23.60
CA GLU A 100 14.22 0.50 22.99
C GLU A 100 12.73 0.36 22.65
N ALA A 101 11.83 0.65 23.60
CA ALA A 101 10.39 0.61 23.36
C ALA A 101 9.92 1.61 22.30
N ALA A 102 10.50 2.83 22.28
CA ALA A 102 10.17 3.83 21.26
C ALA A 102 10.60 3.39 19.86
N LEU A 103 11.83 2.85 19.72
CA LEU A 103 12.34 2.36 18.45
C LEU A 103 11.59 1.11 17.98
N GLN A 104 11.33 0.15 18.88
CA GLN A 104 10.54 -1.04 18.59
C GLN A 104 9.12 -0.66 18.16
N GLY A 105 8.50 0.31 18.83
CA GLY A 105 7.19 0.85 18.46
C GLY A 105 7.19 1.51 17.08
N LEU A 106 8.25 2.23 16.71
CA LEU A 106 8.41 2.81 15.37
C LEU A 106 8.53 1.72 14.30
N ILE A 107 9.32 0.67 14.55
CA ILE A 107 9.47 -0.48 13.65
C ILE A 107 8.12 -1.18 13.47
N TYR A 108 7.41 -1.46 14.56
CA TYR A 108 6.07 -2.04 14.51
C TYR A 108 5.09 -1.16 13.74
N ALA A 109 5.08 0.15 13.98
CA ALA A 109 4.21 1.07 13.25
C ALA A 109 4.50 1.07 11.75
N LYS A 110 5.77 1.06 11.36
CA LYS A 110 6.18 0.97 9.95
C LYS A 110 5.66 -0.30 9.27
N TYR A 111 5.60 -1.41 9.98
CA TYR A 111 5.18 -2.72 9.46
C TYR A 111 3.75 -3.11 9.83
N GLY A 112 2.89 -2.13 10.17
CA GLY A 112 1.45 -2.36 10.39
C GLY A 112 1.10 -3.09 11.69
N LEU A 113 1.97 -3.04 12.70
CA LEU A 113 1.85 -3.71 13.99
C LEU A 113 1.68 -2.74 15.18
N ALA A 114 1.42 -1.45 14.93
CA ALA A 114 1.24 -0.45 16.00
C ALA A 114 0.06 -0.76 16.94
N ASP A 115 -0.96 -1.43 16.42
CA ASP A 115 -2.25 -1.67 17.05
C ASP A 115 -2.46 -3.13 17.49
N LEU A 116 -1.37 -3.89 17.69
CA LEU A 116 -1.45 -5.24 18.24
C LEU A 116 -2.27 -5.25 19.54
N SER A 117 -3.26 -6.15 19.58
CA SER A 117 -4.08 -6.39 20.76
C SER A 117 -3.25 -6.99 21.90
N GLU A 118 -3.73 -6.85 23.14
CA GLU A 118 -3.06 -7.46 24.30
C GLU A 118 -2.96 -8.99 24.17
N GLN A 119 -3.93 -9.62 23.51
CA GLN A 119 -3.89 -11.05 23.20
C GLN A 119 -2.75 -11.38 22.25
N GLU A 120 -2.59 -10.63 21.16
CA GLU A 120 -1.50 -10.85 20.20
C GLU A 120 -0.13 -10.61 20.83
N LYS A 121 0.01 -9.57 21.68
CA LYS A 121 1.25 -9.30 22.43
C LYS A 121 1.61 -10.46 23.37
N GLU A 122 0.61 -11.01 24.06
CA GLU A 122 0.82 -12.16 24.94
C GLU A 122 1.21 -13.42 24.15
N GLN A 123 0.65 -13.63 22.95
CA GLN A 123 1.06 -14.71 22.07
C GLN A 123 2.53 -14.60 21.66
N VAL A 124 2.99 -13.42 21.27
CA VAL A 124 4.41 -13.17 20.93
C VAL A 124 5.30 -13.44 22.13
N ARG A 125 4.94 -12.91 23.31
CA ARG A 125 5.69 -13.11 24.56
C ARG A 125 5.78 -14.58 24.96
N ALA A 126 4.68 -15.31 24.86
CA ALA A 126 4.64 -16.73 25.20
C ALA A 126 5.54 -17.57 24.29
N ILE A 127 5.68 -17.18 23.02
CA ILE A 127 6.59 -17.84 22.07
C ILE A 127 8.04 -17.49 22.37
N ASP A 128 8.37 -16.21 22.60
CA ASP A 128 9.74 -15.80 22.97
C ASP A 128 10.21 -16.52 24.24
N ASP A 129 9.40 -16.52 25.32
CA ASP A 129 9.77 -17.21 26.55
C ASP A 129 9.86 -18.73 26.36
N ALA A 130 9.01 -19.34 25.52
CA ALA A 130 9.11 -20.76 25.18
C ALA A 130 10.43 -21.08 24.46
N LEU A 131 10.79 -20.30 23.45
CA LEU A 131 12.02 -20.53 22.68
C LEU A 131 13.26 -20.25 23.52
N LEU A 132 13.26 -19.21 24.36
CA LEU A 132 14.32 -18.95 25.33
C LEU A 132 14.60 -20.17 26.22
N HIS A 133 13.55 -20.84 26.71
CA HIS A 133 13.72 -22.05 27.52
C HIS A 133 14.40 -23.17 26.73
N HIS A 134 13.87 -23.50 25.55
CA HIS A 134 14.36 -24.62 24.75
C HIS A 134 15.76 -24.37 24.17
N GLU A 135 16.07 -23.14 23.79
CA GLU A 135 17.41 -22.71 23.39
C GLU A 135 18.43 -22.95 24.49
N PHE A 136 18.18 -22.48 25.71
CA PHE A 136 19.12 -22.65 26.81
C PHE A 136 19.22 -24.11 27.28
N ALA A 137 18.12 -24.87 27.21
CA ALA A 137 18.15 -26.30 27.47
C ALA A 137 19.09 -27.00 26.49
N ALA A 138 18.94 -26.75 25.18
CA ALA A 138 19.73 -27.38 24.13
C ALA A 138 21.19 -26.90 24.10
N LEU A 139 21.41 -25.60 24.24
CA LEU A 139 22.71 -24.97 23.99
C LEU A 139 23.59 -24.85 25.24
N ARG A 140 22.98 -24.89 26.43
CA ARG A 140 23.66 -24.71 27.73
C ARG A 140 23.39 -25.83 28.73
N GLY A 141 22.36 -26.65 28.53
CA GLY A 141 21.90 -27.62 29.53
C GLY A 141 21.27 -26.95 30.75
N ILE A 142 20.73 -25.73 30.59
CA ILE A 142 20.10 -24.95 31.68
C ILE A 142 18.60 -24.88 31.43
N LEU A 143 17.81 -25.20 32.45
CA LEU A 143 16.35 -25.04 32.43
C LEU A 143 15.97 -23.75 33.16
N PHE A 144 15.26 -22.84 32.49
CA PHE A 144 14.80 -21.58 33.09
C PHE A 144 13.48 -21.68 33.83
N PHE A 145 12.61 -22.59 33.40
CA PHE A 145 11.29 -22.83 33.99
C PHE A 145 11.24 -24.24 34.56
N ALA A 146 10.56 -24.43 35.68
CA ALA A 146 10.40 -25.74 36.31
C ALA A 146 9.58 -26.67 35.40
N ASP A 147 8.54 -26.13 34.78
CA ASP A 147 7.73 -26.79 33.77
C ASP A 147 8.10 -26.24 32.38
N PRO A 148 8.64 -27.06 31.46
CA PRO A 148 8.99 -26.63 30.12
C PRO A 148 7.76 -26.13 29.35
N PRO A 149 7.80 -24.93 28.74
CA PRO A 149 6.74 -24.46 27.86
C PRO A 149 6.54 -25.40 26.66
N ILE A 150 5.29 -25.61 26.28
CA ILE A 150 4.94 -26.45 25.13
C ILE A 150 5.36 -25.72 23.84
N VAL A 151 5.91 -26.49 22.89
CA VAL A 151 6.17 -26.06 21.51
C VAL A 151 5.47 -27.02 20.54
N GLU A 152 4.98 -26.49 19.42
CA GLU A 152 4.19 -27.25 18.44
C GLU A 152 5.03 -27.86 17.31
N ARG A 153 6.33 -27.54 17.26
CA ARG A 153 7.27 -28.09 16.30
C ARG A 153 8.66 -28.34 16.89
N ASP A 154 9.43 -29.14 16.17
CA ASP A 154 10.87 -29.25 16.39
C ASP A 154 11.59 -27.98 15.89
N HIS A 155 12.62 -27.57 16.64
CA HIS A 155 13.38 -26.36 16.39
C HIS A 155 14.84 -26.68 16.09
N ASP A 156 15.41 -26.01 15.09
CA ASP A 156 16.83 -26.12 14.79
C ASP A 156 17.63 -25.11 15.63
N PHE A 157 18.29 -25.65 16.66
CA PHE A 157 19.24 -24.93 17.50
C PHE A 157 20.70 -25.20 17.11
N SER A 158 20.95 -25.87 15.98
CA SER A 158 22.31 -26.06 15.49
C SER A 158 22.89 -24.73 15.00
N GLN A 159 24.22 -24.68 14.92
CA GLN A 159 24.91 -23.52 14.37
C GLN A 159 24.63 -23.43 12.87
N ARG A 160 24.11 -22.28 12.43
CA ARG A 160 23.86 -21.96 11.02
C ARG A 160 24.73 -20.79 10.57
N ASP A 161 25.01 -20.71 9.27
CA ASP A 161 25.71 -19.56 8.70
C ASP A 161 24.79 -18.34 8.69
N PHE A 162 25.36 -17.15 8.91
CA PHE A 162 24.57 -15.92 9.02
C PHE A 162 23.82 -15.59 7.72
N ALA A 163 24.40 -15.91 6.55
CA ALA A 163 23.80 -15.59 5.26
C ALA A 163 22.52 -16.40 4.99
N SER A 164 22.50 -17.69 5.34
CA SER A 164 21.28 -18.51 5.21
C SER A 164 20.18 -18.06 6.17
N VAL A 165 20.54 -17.67 7.39
CA VAL A 165 19.58 -17.15 8.38
C VAL A 165 19.04 -15.77 7.95
N GLU A 166 19.90 -14.87 7.45
CA GLU A 166 19.50 -13.57 6.90
C GLU A 166 18.50 -13.75 5.75
N MET A 167 18.79 -14.66 4.82
CA MET A 167 17.92 -14.97 3.69
C MET A 167 16.58 -15.54 4.14
N GLU A 168 16.56 -16.50 5.06
CA GLU A 168 15.32 -17.08 5.58
C GLU A 168 14.47 -16.04 6.33
N PHE A 169 15.11 -15.15 7.09
CA PHE A 169 14.42 -14.03 7.75
C PHE A 169 13.73 -13.13 6.71
N LEU A 170 14.44 -12.75 5.65
CA LEU A 170 13.90 -11.91 4.58
C LEU A 170 12.79 -12.61 3.80
N ASP A 171 12.94 -13.90 3.51
CA ASP A 171 11.93 -14.69 2.81
C ASP A 171 10.64 -14.80 3.63
N LEU A 172 10.73 -15.08 4.93
CA LEU A 172 9.58 -15.10 5.83
C LEU A 172 8.92 -13.73 5.94
N PHE A 173 9.71 -12.65 6.04
CA PHE A 173 9.19 -11.30 6.06
C PHE A 173 8.40 -10.98 4.77
N LEU A 174 8.98 -11.30 3.61
CA LEU A 174 8.35 -11.05 2.31
C LEU A 174 7.08 -11.90 2.13
N ASP A 175 7.10 -13.16 2.53
CA ASP A 175 5.92 -14.06 2.51
C ASP A 175 4.76 -13.46 3.34
N LEU A 176 5.07 -12.95 4.54
CA LEU A 176 4.08 -12.35 5.43
C LEU A 176 3.58 -10.98 4.93
N GLU A 177 4.44 -10.12 4.38
CA GLU A 177 4.00 -8.85 3.77
C GLU A 177 3.19 -9.07 2.49
N LEU A 178 3.51 -10.07 1.67
CA LEU A 178 2.75 -10.41 0.47
C LEU A 178 1.37 -10.97 0.78
N ALA A 179 1.20 -11.64 1.92
CA ALA A 179 -0.05 -12.27 2.30
C ALA A 179 -1.06 -11.30 2.96
N SER A 180 -0.60 -10.20 3.56
CA SER A 180 -1.44 -9.12 4.10
C SER A 180 -0.84 -7.73 3.84
N PRO A 181 -0.72 -7.29 2.57
CA PRO A 181 -0.11 -6.01 2.25
C PRO A 181 -1.03 -4.86 2.66
N ALA A 182 -0.56 -4.02 3.59
CA ALA A 182 -1.12 -2.69 3.79
C ALA A 182 -0.77 -1.83 2.57
N TRP A 183 -1.63 -1.89 1.55
CA TRP A 183 -1.48 -1.07 0.35
C TRP A 183 -1.39 0.40 0.75
N HIS A 184 -0.50 1.19 0.13
CA HIS A 184 -0.54 2.65 0.35
C HIS A 184 -1.61 3.27 -0.53
N VAL A 185 -1.68 2.81 -1.78
CA VAL A 185 -2.60 3.36 -2.78
C VAL A 185 -3.17 2.32 -3.71
N VAL A 186 -4.34 2.64 -4.27
CA VAL A 186 -4.97 1.86 -5.34
C VAL A 186 -5.40 2.80 -6.47
N GLY A 187 -5.03 2.46 -7.70
CA GLY A 187 -5.63 3.05 -8.89
C GLY A 187 -6.63 2.09 -9.51
N VAL A 188 -7.81 2.58 -9.88
CA VAL A 188 -8.95 1.75 -10.28
C VAL A 188 -9.54 2.26 -11.59
N ASP A 189 -9.62 1.38 -12.58
CA ASP A 189 -10.27 1.66 -13.87
C ASP A 189 -11.45 0.71 -14.11
N GLY A 190 -12.51 1.24 -14.72
CA GLY A 190 -13.73 0.50 -15.04
C GLY A 190 -13.63 -0.15 -16.41
N CYS A 191 -13.79 -1.47 -16.47
CA CYS A 191 -13.78 -2.22 -17.73
C CYS A 191 -15.15 -2.87 -18.02
N ARG A 192 -15.31 -3.46 -19.20
CA ARG A 192 -16.61 -4.01 -19.64
C ARG A 192 -17.18 -5.09 -18.70
N SER A 193 -16.33 -5.83 -18.00
CA SER A 193 -16.72 -6.97 -17.16
C SER A 193 -16.54 -6.74 -15.67
N GLY A 194 -16.11 -5.56 -15.23
CA GLY A 194 -15.81 -5.28 -13.83
C GLY A 194 -14.78 -4.16 -13.69
N TRP A 195 -13.81 -4.37 -12.80
CA TRP A 195 -12.84 -3.35 -12.41
C TRP A 195 -11.42 -3.91 -12.49
N VAL A 196 -10.50 -3.09 -12.98
CA VAL A 196 -9.06 -3.34 -12.91
C VAL A 196 -8.49 -2.45 -11.82
N SER A 197 -7.77 -3.03 -10.88
CA SER A 197 -7.08 -2.29 -9.82
C SER A 197 -5.59 -2.58 -9.82
N VAL A 198 -4.80 -1.54 -9.67
CA VAL A 198 -3.36 -1.63 -9.40
C VAL A 198 -3.11 -1.12 -7.99
N CYS A 199 -2.61 -1.98 -7.12
CA CYS A 199 -2.29 -1.66 -5.73
C CYS A 199 -0.78 -1.48 -5.57
N LEU A 200 -0.35 -0.42 -4.90
CA LEU A 200 1.06 -0.11 -4.71
C LEU A 200 1.37 0.14 -3.23
N THR A 201 2.50 -0.42 -2.78
CA THR A 201 3.28 0.07 -1.63
C THR A 201 4.64 0.55 -2.14
N ASP A 202 5.53 0.94 -1.22
CA ASP A 202 6.92 1.23 -1.58
C ASP A 202 7.70 0.00 -2.05
N ARG A 203 7.25 -1.20 -1.70
CA ARG A 203 7.98 -2.46 -1.93
C ARG A 203 7.21 -3.45 -2.79
N LEU A 204 5.89 -3.45 -2.66
CA LEU A 204 4.99 -4.33 -3.38
C LEU A 204 4.17 -3.57 -4.43
N ALA A 205 3.85 -4.27 -5.50
CA ALA A 205 2.91 -3.83 -6.51
C ALA A 205 2.08 -5.04 -6.91
N ASP A 206 0.79 -4.87 -7.10
CA ASP A 206 -0.10 -5.93 -7.60
C ASP A 206 -1.09 -5.37 -8.60
N VAL A 207 -1.57 -6.24 -9.49
CA VAL A 207 -2.63 -5.95 -10.45
C VAL A 207 -3.67 -7.03 -10.39
N SER A 208 -4.92 -6.63 -10.21
CA SER A 208 -6.01 -7.58 -10.09
C SER A 208 -7.25 -7.12 -10.82
N TRP A 209 -8.07 -8.10 -11.17
CA TRP A 209 -9.43 -7.89 -11.65
C TRP A 209 -10.40 -8.21 -10.53
N SER A 210 -11.49 -7.45 -10.47
CA SER A 210 -12.58 -7.59 -9.50
C SER A 210 -13.92 -7.47 -10.23
N GLN A 211 -14.91 -8.26 -9.79
CA GLN A 211 -16.24 -8.24 -10.40
C GLN A 211 -17.04 -6.98 -9.99
N SER A 212 -16.73 -6.42 -8.82
CA SER A 212 -17.44 -5.27 -8.26
C SER A 212 -16.50 -4.30 -7.54
N ILE A 213 -16.95 -3.06 -7.32
CA ILE A 213 -16.23 -2.06 -6.54
C ILE A 213 -16.10 -2.48 -5.08
N ALA A 214 -17.06 -3.25 -4.56
CA ALA A 214 -16.98 -3.82 -3.21
C ALA A 214 -15.83 -4.83 -3.08
N GLU A 215 -15.55 -5.62 -4.12
CA GLU A 215 -14.37 -6.50 -4.16
C GLU A 215 -13.06 -5.72 -4.27
N VAL A 216 -13.04 -4.62 -5.04
CA VAL A 216 -11.89 -3.70 -5.06
C VAL A 216 -11.63 -3.14 -3.66
N TRP A 217 -12.69 -2.67 -2.99
CA TRP A 217 -12.60 -2.17 -1.63
C TRP A 217 -12.15 -3.24 -0.64
N ALA A 218 -12.72 -4.44 -0.65
CA ALA A 218 -12.33 -5.51 0.27
C ALA A 218 -10.83 -5.85 0.21
N ARG A 219 -10.19 -5.66 -0.95
CA ARG A 219 -8.73 -5.84 -1.12
C ARG A 219 -7.92 -4.58 -0.78
N GLY A 220 -8.48 -3.41 -1.05
CA GLY A 220 -7.79 -2.13 -1.00
C GLY A 220 -8.18 -1.23 0.16
N HIS A 221 -9.07 -1.65 1.07
CA HIS A 221 -9.61 -0.79 2.11
C HIS A 221 -8.55 -0.35 3.11
N GLN A 222 -7.40 -1.00 3.20
CA GLN A 222 -6.29 -0.54 4.05
C GLN A 222 -5.49 0.60 3.42
N ALA A 223 -5.71 0.88 2.12
CA ALA A 223 -5.03 1.98 1.45
C ALA A 223 -5.46 3.34 1.97
N ASP A 224 -4.49 4.25 2.02
CA ASP A 224 -4.69 5.65 2.39
C ASP A 224 -5.41 6.42 1.29
N CYS A 225 -5.33 5.97 0.03
CA CYS A 225 -5.96 6.64 -1.11
C CYS A 225 -6.31 5.68 -2.26
N LEU A 226 -7.52 5.83 -2.80
CA LEU A 226 -7.98 5.15 -4.00
C LEU A 226 -8.43 6.19 -5.05
N LEU A 227 -7.80 6.20 -6.22
CA LEU A 227 -8.22 7.04 -7.36
C LEU A 227 -8.94 6.22 -8.42
N LEU A 228 -10.14 6.65 -8.80
CA LEU A 228 -11.04 5.94 -9.71
C LEU A 228 -11.22 6.69 -11.02
N ASP A 229 -11.15 5.99 -12.16
CA ASP A 229 -11.69 6.49 -13.44
C ASP A 229 -13.21 6.27 -13.52
N MET A 230 -13.93 6.81 -12.53
CA MET A 230 -15.39 6.80 -12.51
C MET A 230 -15.90 8.05 -11.78
N PRO A 231 -16.97 8.68 -12.28
CA PRO A 231 -17.57 9.83 -11.61
C PRO A 231 -17.92 9.54 -10.14
N VAL A 232 -17.44 10.39 -9.24
CA VAL A 232 -17.83 10.43 -7.84
C VAL A 232 -18.62 11.72 -7.61
N GLY A 233 -19.85 11.56 -7.10
CA GLY A 233 -20.83 12.63 -6.98
C GLY A 233 -21.51 12.98 -8.30
N LEU A 234 -22.84 13.11 -8.27
CA LEU A 234 -23.68 13.25 -9.46
C LEU A 234 -24.53 14.52 -9.40
N PRO A 235 -24.60 15.30 -10.50
CA PRO A 235 -25.43 16.48 -10.54
C PRO A 235 -26.91 16.06 -10.51
N SER A 236 -27.72 16.86 -9.84
CA SER A 236 -29.16 16.71 -9.69
C SER A 236 -29.93 17.94 -10.18
N GLY A 237 -29.24 19.01 -10.59
CA GLY A 237 -29.80 20.21 -11.23
C GLY A 237 -28.75 21.04 -11.98
N LEU A 238 -29.19 22.16 -12.55
CA LEU A 238 -28.33 23.08 -13.34
C LEU A 238 -27.31 23.84 -12.49
N ASP A 239 -27.57 24.01 -11.20
CA ASP A 239 -26.69 24.71 -10.28
C ASP A 239 -25.49 23.84 -9.85
N ASP A 240 -25.55 22.53 -10.10
CA ASP A 240 -24.47 21.59 -9.76
C ASP A 240 -23.31 21.68 -10.77
N ILE A 241 -22.16 22.12 -10.25
CA ILE A 241 -20.93 22.29 -11.03
C ILE A 241 -20.12 21.00 -10.98
N ARG A 242 -20.09 20.31 -12.12
CA ARG A 242 -19.24 19.14 -12.34
C ARG A 242 -17.83 19.54 -12.82
N PRO A 243 -16.79 18.69 -12.63
CA PRO A 243 -15.40 18.98 -13.00
C PRO A 243 -15.12 19.12 -14.50
N GLU A 244 -15.83 18.36 -15.35
CA GLU A 244 -15.46 18.20 -16.76
C GLU A 244 -15.28 19.51 -17.54
N PRO A 245 -16.16 20.54 -17.40
CA PRO A 245 -15.99 21.82 -18.08
C PRO A 245 -14.66 22.52 -17.75
N GLN A 246 -14.17 22.43 -16.52
CA GLN A 246 -12.90 23.03 -16.10
C GLN A 246 -11.70 22.13 -16.39
N ALA A 247 -11.90 20.82 -16.47
CA ALA A 247 -10.85 19.87 -16.81
C ALA A 247 -10.53 19.82 -18.32
N ARG A 248 -11.54 19.99 -19.19
CA ARG A 248 -11.38 19.92 -20.67
C ARG A 248 -10.29 20.83 -21.25
N PRO A 249 -10.14 22.10 -20.85
CA PRO A 249 -9.08 22.97 -21.34
C PRO A 249 -7.66 22.45 -21.05
N LEU A 250 -7.49 21.58 -20.05
CA LEU A 250 -6.20 20.99 -19.68
C LEU A 250 -5.79 19.87 -20.65
N LEU A 251 -6.70 19.40 -21.51
CA LEU A 251 -6.45 18.33 -22.49
C LEU A 251 -6.63 18.83 -23.94
N PRO A 252 -5.78 19.75 -24.43
CA PRO A 252 -5.88 20.24 -25.81
C PRO A 252 -5.80 19.07 -26.81
N GLY A 253 -6.72 19.02 -27.77
CA GLY A 253 -6.83 17.92 -28.75
C GLY A 253 -7.33 16.58 -28.19
N ARG A 254 -7.58 16.49 -26.87
CA ARG A 254 -8.06 15.30 -26.16
C ARG A 254 -9.29 15.56 -25.28
N ALA A 255 -9.82 16.77 -25.23
CA ALA A 255 -10.97 17.16 -24.39
C ALA A 255 -12.22 16.24 -24.53
N ALA A 256 -12.36 15.54 -25.66
CA ALA A 256 -13.45 14.59 -25.88
C ALA A 256 -13.36 13.32 -25.01
N THR A 257 -12.22 13.04 -24.37
CA THR A 257 -12.08 11.92 -23.42
C THR A 257 -12.81 12.19 -22.10
N LEU A 258 -13.00 13.47 -21.74
CA LEU A 258 -13.80 13.89 -20.58
C LEU A 258 -15.29 13.96 -20.97
N PHE A 259 -15.98 12.85 -20.80
CA PHE A 259 -17.41 12.73 -21.13
C PHE A 259 -18.28 13.47 -20.11
N PRO A 260 -19.37 14.13 -20.56
CA PRO A 260 -20.34 14.70 -19.63
C PRO A 260 -20.94 13.60 -18.75
N VAL A 261 -20.89 13.82 -17.44
CA VAL A 261 -21.55 12.96 -16.44
C VAL A 261 -23.07 13.17 -16.48
N PRO A 262 -23.88 12.08 -16.48
CA PRO A 262 -25.34 12.17 -16.43
C PRO A 262 -25.81 12.76 -15.10
N CYS A 263 -27.03 13.33 -15.06
CA CYS A 263 -27.66 13.57 -13.76
C CYS A 263 -27.93 12.26 -13.03
N ARG A 264 -28.01 12.34 -11.70
CA ARG A 264 -28.31 11.20 -10.83
C ARG A 264 -29.55 10.45 -11.30
N GLN A 265 -30.64 11.17 -11.59
CA GLN A 265 -31.90 10.59 -12.03
C GLN A 265 -31.74 9.82 -13.36
N ALA A 266 -30.92 10.32 -14.29
CA ALA A 266 -30.64 9.64 -15.54
C ALA A 266 -29.77 8.38 -15.36
N ALA A 267 -28.80 8.41 -14.43
CA ALA A 267 -27.99 7.24 -14.10
C ALA A 267 -28.84 6.07 -13.57
N TYR A 268 -29.95 6.36 -12.88
CA TYR A 268 -30.88 5.37 -12.32
C TYR A 268 -32.08 5.02 -13.20
N ALA A 269 -32.18 5.59 -14.41
CA ALA A 269 -33.25 5.27 -15.33
C ALA A 269 -33.13 3.82 -15.89
N HIS A 270 -34.27 3.23 -16.21
CA HIS A 270 -34.39 1.83 -16.64
C HIS A 270 -33.93 1.58 -18.08
N ASP A 271 -34.00 2.60 -18.95
CA ASP A 271 -33.52 2.53 -20.32
C ASP A 271 -32.93 3.87 -20.80
N TYR A 272 -32.29 3.84 -21.96
CA TYR A 272 -31.66 5.00 -22.56
C TYR A 272 -32.65 6.13 -22.89
N THR A 273 -33.86 5.78 -23.31
CA THR A 273 -34.87 6.76 -23.73
C THR A 273 -35.30 7.58 -22.52
N ALA A 274 -35.63 6.91 -21.41
CA ALA A 274 -35.93 7.53 -20.14
C ALA A 274 -34.73 8.32 -19.59
N ALA A 275 -33.52 7.73 -19.60
CA ALA A 275 -32.31 8.40 -19.14
C ALA A 275 -32.04 9.70 -19.90
N ASN A 276 -32.13 9.68 -21.23
CA ASN A 276 -31.90 10.84 -22.07
C ASN A 276 -32.98 11.92 -21.91
N ALA A 277 -34.25 11.52 -21.74
CA ALA A 277 -35.34 12.45 -21.48
C ALA A 277 -35.12 13.19 -20.15
N VAL A 278 -34.88 12.44 -19.07
CA VAL A 278 -34.64 13.01 -17.73
C VAL A 278 -33.38 13.86 -17.72
N ASN A 279 -32.29 13.43 -18.38
CA ASN A 279 -31.07 14.24 -18.43
C ASN A 279 -31.27 15.59 -19.15
N ARG A 280 -32.10 15.62 -20.21
CA ARG A 280 -32.48 16.87 -20.90
C ARG A 280 -33.29 17.77 -20.01
N GLU A 281 -34.23 17.22 -19.26
CA GLU A 281 -35.08 17.96 -18.33
C GLU A 281 -34.25 18.55 -17.18
N THR A 282 -33.38 17.75 -16.55
CA THR A 282 -32.61 18.15 -15.37
C THR A 282 -31.41 19.06 -15.70
N LEU A 283 -30.67 18.77 -16.78
CA LEU A 283 -29.40 19.44 -17.10
C LEU A 283 -29.45 20.27 -18.39
N GLY A 284 -30.61 20.36 -19.05
CA GLY A 284 -30.76 21.10 -20.31
C GLY A 284 -30.04 20.48 -21.51
N ARG A 285 -29.50 19.25 -21.40
CA ARG A 285 -28.69 18.60 -22.45
C ARG A 285 -28.97 17.10 -22.58
N GLY A 286 -28.83 16.59 -23.80
CA GLY A 286 -28.98 15.15 -24.08
C GLY A 286 -27.89 14.29 -23.45
N LEU A 287 -28.22 13.02 -23.23
CA LEU A 287 -27.31 11.97 -22.80
C LEU A 287 -26.80 11.17 -24.00
N SER A 288 -25.48 11.05 -24.14
CA SER A 288 -24.87 10.23 -25.19
C SER A 288 -25.01 8.74 -24.87
N ARG A 289 -25.01 7.87 -25.90
CA ARG A 289 -25.01 6.41 -25.71
C ARG A 289 -23.77 5.92 -24.95
N GLN A 290 -22.64 6.59 -25.14
CA GLN A 290 -21.38 6.29 -24.45
C GLN A 290 -21.49 6.62 -22.95
N SER A 291 -21.97 7.81 -22.59
CA SER A 291 -22.24 8.18 -21.20
C SER A 291 -23.28 7.26 -20.55
N TYR A 292 -24.30 6.84 -21.31
CA TYR A 292 -25.31 5.90 -20.82
C TYR A 292 -24.72 4.51 -20.53
N ALA A 293 -23.75 4.04 -21.33
CA ALA A 293 -23.09 2.76 -21.10
C ALA A 293 -22.33 2.71 -19.75
N LEU A 294 -21.88 3.86 -19.24
CA LEU A 294 -21.21 3.98 -17.95
C LEU A 294 -22.18 4.03 -16.76
N CYS A 295 -23.49 4.25 -16.98
CA CYS A 295 -24.46 4.44 -15.90
C CYS A 295 -24.52 3.24 -14.93
N ALA A 296 -24.26 2.02 -15.40
CA ALA A 296 -24.22 0.85 -14.53
C ALA A 296 -23.08 0.93 -13.50
N ALA A 297 -21.86 1.23 -13.95
CA ALA A 297 -20.70 1.40 -13.08
C ALA A 297 -20.81 2.65 -12.19
N ILE A 298 -21.38 3.74 -12.73
CA ILE A 298 -21.67 4.96 -11.95
C ILE A 298 -22.62 4.66 -10.78
N ARG A 299 -23.72 3.92 -11.03
CA ARG A 299 -24.65 3.52 -9.96
C ARG A 299 -23.99 2.62 -8.92
N GLU A 300 -23.10 1.73 -9.37
CA GLU A 300 -22.38 0.83 -8.48
C GLU A 300 -21.49 1.61 -7.51
N VAL A 301 -20.67 2.54 -8.01
CA VAL A 301 -19.81 3.41 -7.18
C VAL A 301 -20.66 4.30 -6.27
N ASP A 302 -21.69 4.94 -6.84
CA ASP A 302 -22.58 5.83 -6.09
C ASP A 302 -23.32 5.12 -4.94
N GLY A 303 -23.86 3.93 -5.20
CA GLY A 303 -24.54 3.12 -4.20
C GLY A 303 -23.57 2.54 -3.17
N PHE A 304 -22.36 2.15 -3.58
CA PHE A 304 -21.33 1.67 -2.67
C PHE A 304 -20.89 2.75 -1.68
N LEU A 305 -20.56 3.94 -2.18
CA LEU A 305 -20.16 5.07 -1.35
C LEU A 305 -21.28 5.49 -0.39
N GLU A 306 -22.55 5.33 -0.75
CA GLU A 306 -23.67 5.61 0.15
C GLU A 306 -23.65 4.71 1.41
N HIS A 307 -23.18 3.47 1.31
CA HIS A 307 -23.20 2.51 2.41
C HIS A 307 -21.84 2.33 3.11
N GLU A 308 -20.75 2.87 2.55
CA GLU A 308 -19.39 2.76 3.09
C GLU A 308 -18.79 4.15 3.39
N PRO A 309 -19.00 4.71 4.60
CA PRO A 309 -18.52 6.05 4.97
C PRO A 309 -17.00 6.20 4.86
N GLU A 310 -16.24 5.19 5.26
CA GLU A 310 -14.77 5.21 5.18
C GLU A 310 -14.29 5.33 3.72
N ALA A 311 -14.99 4.69 2.78
CA ALA A 311 -14.67 4.82 1.36
C ALA A 311 -14.82 6.26 0.87
N ARG A 312 -15.80 7.03 1.37
CA ARG A 312 -15.98 8.44 0.96
C ARG A 312 -14.78 9.32 1.30
N GLU A 313 -14.03 8.96 2.33
CA GLU A 313 -12.90 9.77 2.81
C GLU A 313 -11.65 9.56 1.97
N LYS A 314 -11.49 8.40 1.30
CA LYS A 314 -10.27 8.05 0.57
C LYS A 314 -10.45 7.57 -0.86
N MET A 315 -11.69 7.34 -1.30
CA MET A 315 -12.04 6.94 -2.66
C MET A 315 -12.50 8.16 -3.46
N TRP A 316 -11.67 8.62 -4.40
CA TRP A 316 -11.96 9.84 -5.16
C TRP A 316 -11.90 9.62 -6.67
N GLU A 317 -12.70 10.40 -7.40
CA GLU A 317 -12.64 10.47 -8.85
C GLU A 317 -11.30 11.10 -9.30
N SER A 318 -10.70 10.50 -10.31
CA SER A 318 -9.60 11.06 -11.10
C SER A 318 -9.78 10.63 -12.57
N HIS A 319 -8.86 10.97 -13.46
CA HIS A 319 -9.01 10.66 -14.88
C HIS A 319 -7.65 10.32 -15.52
N PRO A 320 -7.49 9.13 -16.13
CA PRO A 320 -6.22 8.65 -16.65
C PRO A 320 -5.55 9.60 -17.63
N GLU A 321 -6.29 10.21 -18.58
CA GLU A 321 -5.68 11.14 -19.54
C GLU A 321 -5.19 12.44 -18.86
N LEU A 322 -5.81 12.88 -17.76
CA LEU A 322 -5.29 13.99 -16.96
C LEU A 322 -4.05 13.57 -16.19
N CYS A 323 -4.04 12.36 -15.61
CA CYS A 323 -2.87 11.78 -14.96
C CYS A 323 -1.68 11.68 -15.91
N PHE A 324 -1.87 11.09 -17.10
CA PHE A 324 -0.83 10.99 -18.11
C PHE A 324 -0.33 12.36 -18.57
N ALA A 325 -1.24 13.29 -18.88
CA ALA A 325 -0.85 14.63 -19.30
C ALA A 325 -0.10 15.38 -18.19
N PHE A 326 -0.51 15.22 -16.93
CA PHE A 326 0.15 15.78 -15.76
C PHE A 326 1.55 15.20 -15.57
N LEU A 327 1.69 13.87 -15.59
CA LEU A 327 2.97 13.17 -15.43
C LEU A 327 3.94 13.52 -16.56
N ASN A 328 3.44 13.62 -17.80
CA ASN A 328 4.25 13.99 -18.97
C ASN A 328 4.74 15.45 -18.89
N GLY A 329 3.93 16.35 -18.35
CA GLY A 329 4.34 17.73 -18.08
C GLY A 329 5.11 17.91 -16.77
N HIS A 330 5.57 16.81 -16.14
CA HIS A 330 6.25 16.80 -14.84
C HIS A 330 5.50 17.60 -13.76
N GLY A 331 4.18 17.53 -13.81
CA GLY A 331 3.19 18.23 -13.01
C GLY A 331 3.18 19.76 -13.09
N ARG A 332 3.99 20.37 -13.96
CA ARG A 332 4.04 21.82 -14.21
C ARG A 332 3.08 22.25 -15.31
N SER A 333 2.78 21.35 -16.23
CA SER A 333 1.85 21.56 -17.33
C SER A 333 1.09 20.26 -17.61
N PHE A 334 0.07 20.34 -18.46
CA PHE A 334 -0.61 19.17 -18.99
C PHE A 334 -0.19 18.98 -20.45
N MET A 335 0.51 17.88 -20.73
CA MET A 335 1.01 17.53 -22.05
C MET A 335 0.38 16.21 -22.52
N PRO A 336 -0.77 16.25 -23.22
CA PRO A 336 -1.47 15.04 -23.64
C PRO A 336 -0.62 14.13 -24.54
N LEU A 337 -0.75 12.82 -24.32
CA LEU A 337 -0.02 11.80 -25.09
C LEU A 337 -0.75 11.39 -26.37
N ALA A 338 -0.08 10.58 -27.20
CA ALA A 338 -0.73 9.88 -28.32
C ALA A 338 -1.88 8.99 -27.82
N SER A 339 -2.75 8.48 -28.70
CA SER A 339 -3.91 7.70 -28.26
C SER A 339 -3.49 6.34 -27.70
N LYS A 340 -4.07 5.91 -26.57
CA LYS A 340 -3.84 4.58 -25.98
C LYS A 340 -4.23 3.40 -26.88
N HIS A 341 -5.00 3.65 -27.94
CA HIS A 341 -5.37 2.61 -28.90
C HIS A 341 -4.29 2.34 -29.96
N THR A 342 -3.29 3.21 -30.12
CA THR A 342 -2.14 2.94 -31.01
C THR A 342 -1.02 2.24 -30.25
N ALA A 343 -0.20 1.44 -30.95
CA ALA A 343 0.95 0.78 -30.34
C ALA A 343 1.95 1.80 -29.77
N GLY A 344 2.22 2.88 -30.52
CA GLY A 344 3.09 3.97 -30.07
C GLY A 344 2.57 4.66 -28.81
N GLY A 345 1.27 4.94 -28.72
CA GLY A 345 0.69 5.58 -27.54
C GLY A 345 0.69 4.70 -26.28
N ARG A 346 0.63 3.37 -26.45
CA ARG A 346 0.83 2.43 -25.32
C ARG A 346 2.29 2.38 -24.86
N GLN A 347 3.23 2.37 -25.80
CA GLN A 347 4.65 2.37 -25.49
C GLN A 347 5.07 3.65 -24.77
N GLU A 348 4.57 4.80 -25.23
CA GLU A 348 4.79 6.12 -24.62
C GLU A 348 4.28 6.15 -23.16
N ARG A 349 3.06 5.67 -22.91
CA ARG A 349 2.51 5.53 -21.54
C ARG A 349 3.33 4.60 -20.66
N THR A 350 3.74 3.45 -21.19
CA THR A 350 4.56 2.48 -20.45
C THR A 350 5.91 3.08 -20.07
N HIS A 351 6.55 3.79 -21.01
CA HIS A 351 7.83 4.45 -20.76
C HIS A 351 7.70 5.56 -19.71
N LEU A 352 6.66 6.39 -19.84
CA LEU A 352 6.38 7.45 -18.87
C LEU A 352 6.15 6.89 -17.47
N LEU A 353 5.27 5.88 -17.32
CA LEU A 353 4.98 5.27 -16.02
C LEU A 353 6.20 4.59 -15.41
N SER A 354 7.08 4.00 -16.22
CA SER A 354 8.32 3.37 -15.73
C SER A 354 9.27 4.36 -15.05
N ALA A 355 9.17 5.66 -15.35
CA ALA A 355 9.95 6.70 -14.68
C ALA A 355 9.42 7.06 -13.28
N TYR A 356 8.16 6.73 -12.98
CA TYR A 356 7.52 7.02 -11.69
C TYR A 356 7.28 5.75 -10.85
N GLU A 357 7.14 4.59 -11.51
CA GLU A 357 6.98 3.29 -10.89
C GLU A 357 7.88 2.27 -11.63
N PRO A 358 9.08 1.97 -11.10
CA PRO A 358 10.04 1.07 -11.75
C PRO A 358 9.48 -0.33 -12.04
N ARG A 359 8.48 -0.79 -11.26
CA ARG A 359 7.83 -2.09 -11.45
C ARG A 359 6.77 -2.09 -12.56
N THR A 360 6.56 -0.98 -13.27
CA THR A 360 5.58 -0.85 -14.37
C THR A 360 5.60 -2.04 -15.34
N ARG A 361 6.79 -2.44 -15.81
CA ARG A 361 6.91 -3.56 -16.77
C ARG A 361 6.54 -4.90 -16.16
N GLU A 362 6.87 -5.10 -14.89
CA GLU A 362 6.52 -6.32 -14.16
C GLU A 362 5.00 -6.42 -13.97
N ILE A 363 4.36 -5.33 -13.57
CA ILE A 363 2.89 -5.24 -13.44
C ILE A 363 2.22 -5.61 -14.76
N LEU A 364 2.68 -5.03 -15.88
CA LEU A 364 2.16 -5.33 -17.21
C LEU A 364 2.40 -6.79 -17.63
N ALA A 365 3.55 -7.36 -17.27
CA ALA A 365 3.85 -8.77 -17.54
C ALA A 365 2.93 -9.71 -16.75
N ARG A 366 2.70 -9.44 -15.46
CA ARG A 366 1.78 -10.21 -14.61
C ARG A 366 0.34 -10.11 -15.12
N ALA A 367 -0.11 -8.91 -15.51
CA ALA A 367 -1.40 -8.73 -16.16
C ALA A 367 -1.52 -9.53 -17.47
N GLY A 368 -0.47 -9.54 -18.29
CA GLY A 368 -0.41 -10.33 -19.53
C GLY A 368 -0.47 -11.84 -19.31
N ALA A 369 0.08 -12.32 -18.20
CA ALA A 369 0.04 -13.74 -17.81
C ALA A 369 -1.30 -14.16 -17.18
N ASN A 370 -2.12 -13.21 -16.72
CA ASN A 370 -3.40 -13.49 -16.09
C ASN A 370 -4.53 -13.57 -17.13
N PRO A 371 -5.26 -14.70 -17.25
CA PRO A 371 -6.33 -14.87 -18.24
C PRO A 371 -7.46 -13.82 -18.18
N ARG A 372 -7.72 -13.23 -17.00
CA ARG A 372 -8.75 -12.20 -16.83
C ARG A 372 -8.26 -10.80 -17.21
N LEU A 373 -6.94 -10.56 -17.20
CA LEU A 373 -6.35 -9.24 -17.46
C LEU A 373 -5.61 -9.15 -18.80
N SER A 374 -5.27 -10.29 -19.42
CA SER A 374 -4.44 -10.35 -20.63
C SER A 374 -5.01 -9.60 -21.85
N HIS A 375 -6.31 -9.30 -21.84
CA HIS A 375 -6.99 -8.53 -22.89
C HIS A 375 -7.29 -7.08 -22.48
N LEU A 376 -6.95 -6.67 -21.25
CA LEU A 376 -7.25 -5.37 -20.63
C LEU A 376 -6.01 -4.48 -20.52
N HIS A 377 -5.10 -4.55 -21.48
CA HIS A 377 -3.82 -3.83 -21.42
C HIS A 377 -3.98 -2.31 -21.28
N THR A 378 -5.00 -1.72 -21.89
CA THR A 378 -5.27 -0.28 -21.77
C THR A 378 -5.76 0.07 -20.38
N ASP A 379 -6.69 -0.72 -19.85
CA ASP A 379 -7.33 -0.51 -18.56
C ASP A 379 -6.32 -0.68 -17.41
N VAL A 380 -5.37 -1.61 -17.56
CA VAL A 380 -4.23 -1.77 -16.63
C VAL A 380 -3.31 -0.55 -16.65
N LEU A 381 -3.04 0.05 -17.82
CA LEU A 381 -2.22 1.27 -17.90
C LEU A 381 -2.93 2.46 -17.26
N ASP A 382 -4.24 2.56 -17.45
CA ASP A 382 -5.07 3.61 -16.86
C ASP A 382 -5.13 3.47 -15.33
N ALA A 383 -5.42 2.26 -14.82
CA ALA A 383 -5.36 1.95 -13.39
C ALA A 383 -3.98 2.22 -12.78
N LEU A 384 -2.88 1.86 -13.47
CA LEU A 384 -1.53 2.16 -12.99
C LEU A 384 -1.25 3.67 -12.96
N ALA A 385 -1.71 4.45 -13.94
CA ALA A 385 -1.54 5.89 -13.92
C ALA A 385 -2.27 6.56 -12.74
N LEU A 386 -3.48 6.07 -12.43
CA LEU A 386 -4.22 6.48 -11.24
C LEU A 386 -3.47 6.12 -9.96
N ALA A 387 -2.91 4.90 -9.86
CA ALA A 387 -2.15 4.46 -8.68
C ALA A 387 -0.88 5.30 -8.47
N VAL A 388 -0.15 5.60 -9.55
CA VAL A 388 1.04 6.48 -9.51
C VAL A 388 0.67 7.88 -9.04
N CYS A 389 -0.41 8.46 -9.58
CA CYS A 389 -0.90 9.76 -9.13
C CYS A 389 -1.39 9.72 -7.68
N ALA A 390 -2.06 8.65 -7.26
CA ALA A 390 -2.47 8.48 -5.86
C ALA A 390 -1.23 8.51 -4.94
N LYS A 391 -0.17 7.75 -5.29
CA LYS A 391 1.08 7.70 -4.54
C LYS A 391 1.72 9.08 -4.41
N MET A 392 1.85 9.79 -5.54
CA MET A 392 2.40 11.15 -5.54
C MET A 392 1.57 12.11 -4.69
N GLY A 393 0.24 12.02 -4.76
CA GLY A 393 -0.65 12.91 -4.02
C GLY A 393 -0.62 12.67 -2.51
N LEU A 394 -0.36 11.44 -2.04
CA LEU A 394 -0.13 11.21 -0.60
C LEU A 394 1.13 11.93 -0.09
N HIS A 395 2.20 11.94 -0.89
CA HIS A 395 3.45 12.59 -0.49
C HIS A 395 3.41 14.12 -0.63
N GLN A 396 2.74 14.64 -1.66
CA GLN A 396 2.82 16.06 -2.04
C GLN A 396 1.50 16.82 -1.83
N GLY A 397 0.46 16.14 -1.38
CA GLY A 397 -0.90 16.68 -1.33
C GLY A 397 -1.62 16.59 -2.68
N PHE A 398 -2.91 16.84 -2.62
CA PHE A 398 -3.81 16.79 -3.77
C PHE A 398 -4.42 18.16 -4.04
N ARG A 399 -4.60 18.46 -5.33
CA ARG A 399 -5.48 19.53 -5.80
C ARG A 399 -6.76 18.95 -6.39
N SER A 400 -7.79 19.78 -6.41
CA SER A 400 -9.09 19.45 -6.97
C SER A 400 -9.39 20.29 -8.21
N ILE A 401 -10.10 19.68 -9.15
CA ILE A 401 -10.78 20.36 -10.25
C ILE A 401 -12.29 20.15 -10.04
N PRO A 402 -13.09 21.21 -9.86
CA PRO A 402 -12.68 22.61 -9.70
C PRO A 402 -11.92 22.85 -8.38
N HIS A 403 -11.22 24.00 -8.27
CA HIS A 403 -10.47 24.35 -7.04
C HIS A 403 -11.38 24.45 -5.80
N HIS A 404 -12.63 24.88 -6.00
CA HIS A 404 -13.68 24.88 -4.99
C HIS A 404 -14.75 23.88 -5.40
N PRO A 405 -14.59 22.60 -5.06
CA PRO A 405 -15.55 21.56 -5.41
C PRO A 405 -16.84 21.71 -4.60
N MET A 406 -17.90 21.13 -5.11
CA MET A 406 -19.21 21.08 -4.48
C MET A 406 -19.58 19.65 -4.16
N GLN A 407 -20.30 19.45 -3.07
CA GLN A 407 -20.92 18.17 -2.75
C GLN A 407 -22.27 18.05 -3.45
N ASP A 408 -22.60 16.86 -3.92
CA ASP A 408 -23.94 16.57 -4.39
C ASP A 408 -24.93 16.37 -3.23
N GLN A 409 -26.18 16.05 -3.55
CA GLN A 409 -27.25 15.83 -2.57
C GLN A 409 -26.99 14.68 -1.58
N LYS A 410 -26.08 13.74 -1.90
CA LYS A 410 -25.68 12.64 -1.01
C LYS A 410 -24.41 12.94 -0.21
N GLY A 411 -23.80 14.12 -0.40
CA GLY A 411 -22.56 14.53 0.25
C GLY A 411 -21.30 14.06 -0.47
N HIS A 412 -21.40 13.53 -1.69
CA HIS A 412 -20.23 13.12 -2.48
C HIS A 412 -19.62 14.34 -3.18
N TRP A 413 -18.31 14.51 -3.08
CA TRP A 413 -17.60 15.61 -3.72
C TRP A 413 -17.53 15.42 -5.24
N MET A 414 -18.11 16.35 -5.98
CA MET A 414 -18.01 16.44 -7.44
C MET A 414 -16.67 17.08 -7.84
N GLN A 415 -15.61 16.29 -7.86
CA GLN A 415 -14.24 16.74 -8.11
C GLN A 415 -13.39 15.69 -8.82
N ILE A 416 -12.46 16.14 -9.66
CA ILE A 416 -11.35 15.32 -10.14
C ILE A 416 -10.12 15.64 -9.29
N ARG A 417 -9.54 14.62 -8.64
CA ARG A 417 -8.34 14.74 -7.80
C ARG A 417 -7.08 14.43 -8.60
N LEU A 418 -6.09 15.32 -8.48
CA LEU A 418 -4.75 15.17 -9.06
C LEU A 418 -3.70 15.54 -8.02
N PRO A 419 -2.45 15.05 -8.15
CA PRO A 419 -1.36 15.50 -7.29
C PRO A 419 -1.15 17.02 -7.41
N GLN A 420 -0.74 17.63 -6.31
CA GLN A 420 -0.22 18.98 -6.29
C GLN A 420 1.31 18.94 -6.27
N ILE A 421 1.97 19.88 -6.95
CA ILE A 421 3.40 20.11 -6.74
C ILE A 421 3.56 21.25 -5.73
N ILE A 422 4.08 20.92 -4.56
CA ILE A 422 4.62 21.91 -3.63
C ILE A 422 6.04 22.22 -4.12
N HIS A 423 6.38 23.50 -4.33
CA HIS A 423 7.69 23.90 -4.86
C HIS A 423 8.84 23.30 -4.04
N GLY A 424 9.61 22.37 -4.64
CA GLY A 424 10.86 21.83 -4.08
C GLY A 424 11.03 20.34 -4.35
N GLU A 425 12.01 20.01 -5.21
CA GLU A 425 12.65 18.69 -5.35
C GLU A 425 11.80 17.52 -5.87
N PHE A 426 11.88 17.30 -7.19
CA PHE A 426 11.89 15.94 -7.73
C PHE A 426 13.34 15.45 -7.64
N THR A 427 13.69 14.70 -6.60
CA THR A 427 14.77 13.73 -6.72
C THR A 427 14.24 12.59 -7.58
N GLN A 428 14.76 12.48 -8.79
CA GLN A 428 14.56 11.29 -9.61
C GLN A 428 15.05 10.10 -8.80
N TYR A 429 14.16 9.15 -8.50
CA TYR A 429 14.56 7.86 -7.96
C TYR A 429 15.33 7.13 -9.07
N SER A 430 16.65 7.18 -8.97
CA SER A 430 17.61 6.45 -9.81
C SER A 430 17.83 5.03 -9.28
#